data_AF-A0A4R0KXN1-F1
#
_entry.id   AF-A0A4R0KXN1-F1
#
_cell.length_a   1.000
_cell.length_b   1.000
_cell.length_c   1.000
_cell.angle_alpha   90.00
_cell.angle_beta   90.00
_cell.angle_gamma   90.00
#
_symmetry.space_group_name_H-M   'P 1'
#
loop_
_entity.id
_entity.type
_entity.pdbx_description
1 polymer ?
#
loop_
_entity_poly.entity_id
_entity_poly.type
_entity_poly.pdbx_seq_one_letter_code
_entity_poly.pdbx_strand_id
1 'polypeptide(L)'
;MAEGMSFPTSLGTSTADEIRLLGQDLTADLMGKVGFGELAFWLVALRRPTPSETRVFEAVLVALADHGFTPTAIAARLTYLSAPDSLQGALAAGLLGGGSRFLGVTEDCGMYLHEALEGRDPPTDDAGWDALALEVVTATRAEGKYVPGLGHPVHKVQDPRTPVLIGIASDEGLRGPHLQLFEAIGRVHEQVLGRKLPLNGAGVCGAALADLGLPVELLRGFALLARAAGLLGQLAEERRRPIGMDAYLTVDRNAVYVDPND
;
A
#
# COMPACT_ATOMS: atom_id res chain seq x y z
N MET A 1 -23.34 42.80 -8.98
CA MET A 1 -23.44 41.50 -8.29
C MET A 1 -22.07 40.86 -8.42
N ALA A 2 -21.33 40.73 -7.33
CA ALA A 2 -20.05 40.03 -7.38
C ALA A 2 -20.34 38.60 -7.85
N GLU A 3 -19.60 38.10 -8.85
CA GLU A 3 -19.60 36.68 -9.18
C GLU A 3 -19.44 35.91 -7.87
N GLY A 4 -20.41 35.05 -7.56
CA GLY A 4 -20.40 34.29 -6.32
C GLY A 4 -19.13 33.46 -6.23
N MET A 5 -18.45 33.55 -5.10
CA MET A 5 -17.27 32.72 -4.81
C MET A 5 -17.63 31.24 -5.02
N SER A 6 -16.88 30.53 -5.85
CA SER A 6 -17.15 29.12 -6.18
C SER A 6 -15.89 28.26 -6.03
N PHE A 7 -16.09 27.04 -5.52
CA PHE A 7 -15.06 26.03 -5.34
C PHE A 7 -15.56 24.72 -5.97
N PRO A 8 -15.31 24.49 -7.27
CA PRO A 8 -15.86 23.32 -7.96
C PRO A 8 -15.26 22.01 -7.43
N THR A 9 -16.07 20.96 -7.38
CA THR A 9 -15.66 19.60 -7.03
C THR A 9 -16.43 18.59 -7.87
N SER A 10 -15.76 17.52 -8.29
CA SER A 10 -16.36 16.36 -8.97
C SER A 10 -16.61 15.18 -8.02
N LEU A 11 -16.22 15.30 -6.75
CA LEU A 11 -16.36 14.20 -5.78
C LEU A 11 -17.72 14.20 -5.12
N GLY A 12 -18.07 15.20 -4.32
CA GLY A 12 -19.34 15.18 -3.63
C GLY A 12 -19.80 16.53 -3.09
N THR A 13 -21.11 16.67 -2.98
CA THR A 13 -21.80 17.83 -2.41
C THR A 13 -23.01 17.34 -1.62
N SER A 14 -23.53 18.19 -0.74
CA SER A 14 -24.73 17.90 0.03
C SER A 14 -25.68 19.08 0.02
N THR A 15 -26.97 18.79 -0.06
CA THR A 15 -28.08 19.72 0.17
C THR A 15 -28.87 19.27 1.40
N ALA A 16 -30.01 19.90 1.68
CA ALA A 16 -30.90 19.46 2.75
C ALA A 16 -31.47 18.06 2.51
N ASP A 17 -31.65 17.68 1.24
CA ASP A 17 -32.42 16.48 0.85
C ASP A 17 -31.60 15.45 0.06
N GLU A 18 -30.40 15.81 -0.42
CA GLU A 18 -29.59 14.97 -1.31
C GLU A 18 -28.11 15.04 -0.94
N ILE A 19 -27.44 13.88 -0.92
CA ILE A 19 -25.98 13.79 -0.85
C ILE A 19 -25.49 13.13 -2.13
N ARG A 20 -24.63 13.84 -2.89
CA ARG A 20 -24.03 13.32 -4.11
C ARG A 20 -22.61 12.85 -3.88
N LEU A 21 -22.25 11.72 -4.49
CA LEU A 21 -20.89 11.21 -4.54
C LEU A 21 -20.61 10.61 -5.92
N LEU A 22 -19.61 11.11 -6.64
CA LEU A 22 -19.26 10.72 -8.01
C LEU A 22 -20.45 10.78 -8.98
N GLY A 23 -21.30 11.79 -8.80
CA GLY A 23 -22.53 11.96 -9.58
C GLY A 23 -23.66 10.97 -9.26
N GLN A 24 -23.50 10.12 -8.25
CA GLN A 24 -24.51 9.19 -7.74
C GLN A 24 -25.21 9.77 -6.50
N ASP A 25 -26.46 9.38 -6.26
CA ASP A 25 -27.11 9.62 -4.96
C ASP A 25 -26.53 8.65 -3.92
N LEU A 26 -25.91 9.18 -2.87
CA LEU A 26 -25.28 8.35 -1.84
C LEU A 26 -26.28 7.38 -1.19
N THR A 27 -27.49 7.86 -0.90
CA THR A 27 -28.49 7.11 -0.14
C THR A 27 -29.24 6.11 -1.01
N ALA A 28 -29.57 6.48 -2.25
CA ALA A 28 -30.34 5.66 -3.15
C ALA A 28 -29.46 4.70 -3.95
N ASP A 29 -28.27 5.11 -4.39
CA ASP A 29 -27.47 4.36 -5.37
C ASP A 29 -26.28 3.63 -4.76
N LEU A 30 -25.71 4.12 -3.65
CA LEU A 30 -24.46 3.59 -3.07
C LEU A 30 -24.67 2.78 -1.79
N MET A 31 -25.39 3.33 -0.81
CA MET A 31 -25.55 2.71 0.50
C MET A 31 -26.22 1.32 0.40
N GLY A 32 -25.51 0.29 0.86
CA GLY A 32 -25.96 -1.11 0.81
C GLY A 32 -25.83 -1.80 -0.56
N LYS A 33 -25.33 -1.10 -1.59
CA LYS A 33 -25.18 -1.61 -2.96
C LYS A 33 -23.73 -1.64 -3.45
N VAL A 34 -22.86 -0.82 -2.85
CA VAL A 34 -21.45 -0.66 -3.24
C VAL A 34 -20.55 -0.98 -2.05
N GLY A 35 -19.55 -1.83 -2.27
CA GLY A 35 -18.55 -2.17 -1.25
C GLY A 35 -17.62 -0.99 -0.96
N PHE A 36 -17.03 -0.92 0.24
CA PHE A 36 -16.12 0.18 0.56
C PHE A 36 -14.82 0.13 -0.25
N GLY A 37 -14.27 -1.07 -0.53
CA GLY A 37 -13.10 -1.22 -1.40
C GLY A 37 -13.40 -0.78 -2.83
N GLU A 38 -14.53 -1.22 -3.37
CA GLU A 38 -15.07 -0.77 -4.67
C GLU A 38 -15.20 0.76 -4.75
N LEU A 39 -15.80 1.39 -3.72
CA LEU A 39 -15.95 2.84 -3.66
C LEU A 39 -14.59 3.55 -3.57
N ALA A 40 -13.66 3.05 -2.76
CA ALA A 40 -12.32 3.64 -2.61
C ALA A 40 -11.54 3.60 -3.93
N PHE A 41 -11.65 2.51 -4.69
CA PHE A 41 -11.11 2.42 -6.05
C PHE A 41 -11.75 3.49 -6.94
N TRP A 42 -13.08 3.54 -6.97
CA TRP A 42 -13.83 4.43 -7.87
C TRP A 42 -13.54 5.92 -7.59
N LEU A 43 -13.38 6.32 -6.33
CA LEU A 43 -13.04 7.69 -5.95
C LEU A 43 -11.72 8.19 -6.56
N VAL A 44 -10.76 7.29 -6.78
CA VAL A 44 -9.45 7.64 -7.35
C VAL A 44 -9.42 7.42 -8.85
N ALA A 45 -9.92 6.27 -9.32
CA ALA A 45 -9.89 5.90 -10.73
C ALA A 45 -10.93 6.65 -11.58
N LEU A 46 -11.93 7.28 -10.95
CA LEU A 46 -13.09 7.93 -11.57
C LEU A 46 -13.89 7.01 -12.52
N ARG A 47 -13.67 5.70 -12.43
CA ARG A 47 -14.44 4.63 -13.06
C ARG A 47 -14.79 3.57 -12.03
N ARG A 48 -15.99 3.02 -12.13
CA ARG A 48 -16.40 1.91 -11.27
C ARG A 48 -15.57 0.68 -11.65
N PRO A 49 -14.93 -0.01 -10.69
CA PRO A 49 -14.18 -1.22 -11.02
C PRO A 49 -15.12 -2.36 -11.40
N THR A 50 -14.62 -3.30 -12.18
CA THR A 50 -15.28 -4.60 -12.37
C THR A 50 -15.24 -5.44 -11.08
N PRO A 51 -16.06 -6.49 -10.95
CA PRO A 51 -15.95 -7.43 -9.84
C PRO A 51 -14.56 -8.05 -9.69
N SER A 52 -13.91 -8.36 -10.82
CA SER A 52 -12.56 -8.90 -10.89
C SER A 52 -11.51 -7.92 -10.35
N GLU A 53 -11.57 -6.65 -10.77
CA GLU A 53 -10.69 -5.60 -10.26
C GLU A 53 -10.92 -5.35 -8.77
N THR A 54 -12.18 -5.37 -8.33
CA THR A 54 -12.55 -5.23 -6.91
C THR A 54 -11.93 -6.35 -6.07
N ARG A 55 -12.00 -7.60 -6.53
CA ARG A 55 -11.42 -8.75 -5.82
C ARG A 55 -9.90 -8.61 -5.68
N VAL A 56 -9.18 -8.24 -6.75
CA VAL A 56 -7.72 -8.02 -6.69
C VAL A 56 -7.39 -6.85 -5.76
N PHE A 57 -8.10 -5.73 -5.89
CA PHE A 57 -7.90 -4.53 -5.08
C PHE A 57 -8.12 -4.82 -3.58
N GLU A 58 -9.23 -5.46 -3.22
CA GLU A 58 -9.50 -5.80 -1.82
C GLU A 58 -8.52 -6.84 -1.26
N ALA A 59 -8.05 -7.79 -2.09
CA ALA A 59 -6.98 -8.71 -1.69
C ALA A 59 -5.68 -7.96 -1.35
N VAL A 60 -5.33 -6.92 -2.12
CA VAL A 60 -4.21 -6.03 -1.81
C VAL A 60 -4.44 -5.29 -0.49
N LEU A 61 -5.64 -4.73 -0.25
CA LEU A 61 -5.93 -4.04 1.00
C LEU A 61 -5.81 -4.99 2.21
N VAL A 62 -6.30 -6.23 2.08
CA VAL A 62 -6.15 -7.26 3.13
C VAL A 62 -4.67 -7.58 3.38
N ALA A 63 -3.86 -7.73 2.33
CA ALA A 63 -2.43 -8.04 2.44
C ALA A 63 -1.61 -6.93 3.12
N LEU A 64 -2.11 -5.69 3.13
CA LEU A 64 -1.46 -4.50 3.69
C LEU A 64 -2.08 -4.02 5.01
N ALA A 65 -3.19 -4.61 5.46
CA ALA A 65 -3.97 -4.11 6.58
C ALA A 65 -3.17 -4.05 7.89
N ASP A 66 -2.56 -5.16 8.32
CA ASP A 66 -1.81 -5.22 9.57
C ASP A 66 -0.59 -6.16 9.52
N HIS A 67 0.46 -5.84 10.29
CA HIS A 67 1.71 -6.61 10.37
C HIS A 67 2.24 -6.69 11.82
N GLY A 68 1.34 -6.70 12.80
CA GLY A 68 1.68 -6.72 14.23
C GLY A 68 2.25 -5.38 14.71
N PHE A 69 3.14 -5.44 15.69
CA PHE A 69 3.76 -4.27 16.33
C PHE A 69 4.81 -3.59 15.44
N THR A 70 4.39 -3.07 14.29
CA THR A 70 5.19 -2.12 13.51
C THR A 70 5.40 -0.83 14.29
N PRO A 71 6.42 -0.02 13.96
CA PRO A 71 6.59 1.30 14.58
C PRO A 71 5.32 2.18 14.51
N THR A 72 4.55 2.07 13.43
CA THR A 72 3.25 2.76 13.26
C THR A 72 2.19 2.29 14.27
N ALA A 73 2.08 0.98 14.51
CA ALA A 73 1.15 0.44 15.51
C ALA A 73 1.57 0.78 16.93
N ILE A 74 2.87 0.71 17.23
CA ILE A 74 3.43 1.10 18.54
C ILE A 74 3.18 2.59 18.79
N ALA A 75 3.46 3.46 17.81
CA ALA A 75 3.22 4.89 17.92
C ALA A 75 1.73 5.19 18.17
N ALA A 76 0.82 4.59 17.40
CA ALA A 76 -0.62 4.77 17.59
C ALA A 76 -1.07 4.37 19.01
N ARG A 77 -0.61 3.22 19.52
CA ARG A 77 -0.93 2.74 20.87
C ARG A 77 -0.34 3.64 21.97
N LEU A 78 0.88 4.14 21.81
CA LEU A 78 1.49 5.09 22.75
C LEU A 78 0.78 6.45 22.74
N THR A 79 0.38 6.96 21.58
CA THR A 79 -0.44 8.17 21.49
C THR A 79 -1.81 7.97 22.14
N TYR A 80 -2.42 6.81 21.93
CA TYR A 80 -3.70 6.45 22.56
C TYR A 80 -3.59 6.36 24.08
N LEU A 81 -2.49 5.81 24.60
CA LEU A 81 -2.22 5.79 26.04
C LEU A 81 -2.22 7.21 26.63
N SER A 82 -1.56 8.15 25.95
CA SER A 82 -1.44 9.54 26.43
C SER A 82 -2.74 10.33 26.35
N ALA A 83 -3.57 10.08 25.33
CA ALA A 83 -4.83 10.79 25.09
C ALA A 83 -5.93 9.82 24.61
N PRO A 84 -6.53 9.02 25.51
CA PRO A 84 -7.48 7.97 25.14
C PRO A 84 -8.81 8.49 24.59
N ASP A 85 -9.12 9.77 24.80
CA ASP A 85 -10.23 10.51 24.22
C ASP A 85 -9.98 10.97 22.77
N SER A 86 -8.71 10.99 22.33
CA SER A 86 -8.29 11.39 20.98
C SER A 86 -8.02 10.18 20.08
N LEU A 87 -9.06 9.40 19.78
CA LEU A 87 -8.95 8.23 18.90
C LEU A 87 -8.38 8.59 17.53
N GLN A 88 -8.85 9.69 16.94
CA GLN A 88 -8.35 10.22 15.68
C GLN A 88 -6.88 10.65 15.76
N GLY A 89 -6.43 11.17 16.90
CA GLY A 89 -5.03 11.52 17.13
C GLY A 89 -4.13 10.30 17.15
N ALA A 90 -4.57 9.24 17.84
CA ALA A 90 -3.86 7.95 17.85
C ALA A 90 -3.80 7.30 16.47
N LEU A 91 -4.92 7.29 15.73
CA LEU A 91 -4.96 6.78 14.36
C LEU A 91 -4.02 7.57 13.45
N ALA A 92 -4.07 8.90 13.52
CA ALA A 92 -3.20 9.78 12.77
C ALA A 92 -1.72 9.54 13.10
N ALA A 93 -1.35 9.38 14.37
CA ALA A 93 0.03 9.08 14.76
C ALA A 93 0.57 7.81 14.09
N GLY A 94 -0.25 6.76 14.00
CA GLY A 94 0.12 5.55 13.26
C GLY A 94 0.25 5.78 11.75
N LEU A 95 -0.68 6.53 11.15
CA LEU A 95 -0.64 6.82 9.71
C LEU A 95 0.54 7.72 9.32
N LEU A 96 0.89 8.72 10.14
CA LEU A 96 2.01 9.63 9.91
C LEU A 96 3.37 8.91 9.92
N GLY A 97 3.47 7.75 10.56
CA GLY A 97 4.66 6.90 10.49
C GLY A 97 4.78 6.09 9.19
N GLY A 98 3.77 6.12 8.31
CA GLY A 98 3.81 5.55 6.97
C GLY A 98 4.62 6.44 6.02
N GLY A 99 5.64 5.88 5.37
CA GLY A 99 6.55 6.63 4.52
C GLY A 99 7.57 5.73 3.80
N SER A 100 8.74 6.24 3.47
CA SER A 100 9.73 5.50 2.64
C SER A 100 10.16 4.15 3.21
N ARG A 101 10.30 4.03 4.54
CA ARG A 101 10.71 2.77 5.18
C ARG A 101 9.57 1.77 5.40
N PHE A 102 8.35 2.26 5.61
CA PHE A 102 7.17 1.45 5.91
C PHE A 102 6.02 1.92 5.03
N LEU A 103 5.40 1.01 4.28
CA LEU A 103 4.31 1.27 3.32
C LEU A 103 4.74 1.95 2.00
N GLY A 104 5.85 2.69 1.97
CA GLY A 104 6.33 3.37 0.75
C GLY A 104 6.72 2.43 -0.39
N VAL A 105 7.21 1.22 -0.07
CA VAL A 105 7.65 0.23 -1.07
C VAL A 105 6.55 -0.15 -2.07
N THR A 106 5.27 -0.05 -1.69
CA THR A 106 4.15 -0.31 -2.60
C THR A 106 4.11 0.69 -3.76
N GLU A 107 4.32 1.96 -3.46
CA GLU A 107 4.41 3.03 -4.47
C GLU A 107 5.73 3.00 -5.22
N ASP A 108 6.85 2.89 -4.50
CA ASP A 108 8.17 2.84 -5.12
C ASP A 108 8.27 1.68 -6.13
N CYS A 109 7.66 0.53 -5.83
CA CYS A 109 7.64 -0.62 -6.74
C CYS A 109 6.68 -0.43 -7.91
N GLY A 110 5.47 0.09 -7.68
CA GLY A 110 4.54 0.37 -8.78
C GLY A 110 5.10 1.39 -9.76
N MET A 111 5.67 2.50 -9.27
CA MET A 111 6.34 3.52 -10.09
C MET A 111 7.53 2.92 -10.85
N TYR A 112 8.41 2.18 -10.17
CA TYR A 112 9.58 1.57 -10.80
C TYR A 112 9.22 0.62 -11.95
N LEU A 113 8.20 -0.22 -11.76
CA LEU A 113 7.73 -1.14 -12.80
C LEU A 113 7.08 -0.37 -13.94
N HIS A 114 6.31 0.68 -13.63
CA HIS A 114 5.64 1.51 -14.62
C HIS A 114 6.65 2.26 -15.50
N GLU A 115 7.65 2.90 -14.90
CA GLU A 115 8.75 3.58 -15.60
C GLU A 115 9.53 2.62 -16.50
N ALA A 116 9.77 1.39 -16.04
CA ALA A 116 10.45 0.36 -16.83
C ALA A 116 9.64 -0.10 -18.05
N LEU A 117 8.32 0.05 -18.02
CA LEU A 117 7.39 -0.32 -19.09
C LEU A 117 7.00 0.86 -19.99
N GLU A 118 7.24 2.09 -19.56
CA GLU A 118 6.81 3.30 -20.27
C GLU A 118 7.41 3.35 -21.69
N GLY A 119 6.54 3.55 -22.69
CA GLY A 119 6.94 3.64 -24.09
C GLY A 119 7.42 2.31 -24.72
N ARG A 120 7.21 1.17 -24.06
CA ARG A 120 7.59 -0.16 -24.56
C ARG A 120 6.36 -1.02 -24.85
N ASP A 121 6.47 -1.84 -25.90
CA ASP A 121 5.51 -2.92 -26.11
C ASP A 121 5.81 -4.06 -25.11
N PRO A 122 4.81 -4.52 -24.33
CA PRO A 122 5.02 -5.62 -23.39
C PRO A 122 5.49 -6.89 -24.12
N PRO A 123 6.51 -7.59 -23.58
CA PRO A 123 6.91 -8.91 -24.08
C PRO A 123 5.74 -9.90 -24.13
N THR A 124 5.78 -10.82 -25.10
CA THR A 124 4.72 -11.82 -25.31
C THR A 124 5.04 -13.18 -24.69
N ASP A 125 6.27 -13.40 -24.23
CA ASP A 125 6.74 -14.65 -23.63
C ASP A 125 7.68 -14.41 -22.43
N ASP A 126 7.93 -15.48 -21.67
CA ASP A 126 8.76 -15.41 -20.47
C ASP A 126 10.21 -15.03 -20.76
N ALA A 127 10.74 -15.40 -21.94
CA ALA A 127 12.11 -15.06 -22.34
C ALA A 127 12.27 -13.55 -22.58
N GLY A 128 11.30 -12.91 -23.23
CA GLY A 128 11.28 -11.47 -23.41
C GLY A 128 11.12 -10.73 -22.08
N TRP A 129 10.27 -11.24 -21.18
CA TRP A 129 10.14 -10.70 -19.83
C TRP A 129 11.44 -10.80 -19.02
N ASP A 130 12.12 -11.95 -19.08
CA ASP A 130 13.40 -12.17 -18.42
C ASP A 130 14.50 -11.26 -18.97
N ALA A 131 14.51 -11.02 -20.28
CA ALA A 131 15.45 -10.09 -20.91
C ALA A 131 15.23 -8.64 -20.46
N LEU A 132 13.98 -8.17 -20.43
CA LEU A 132 13.62 -6.84 -19.92
C LEU A 132 13.97 -6.70 -18.44
N ALA A 133 13.66 -7.70 -17.63
CA ALA A 133 14.00 -7.70 -16.21
C ALA A 133 15.53 -7.65 -16.00
N LEU A 134 16.31 -8.36 -16.82
CA LEU A 134 17.77 -8.34 -16.74
C LEU A 134 18.33 -6.95 -17.08
N GLU A 135 17.81 -6.31 -18.13
CA GLU A 135 18.14 -4.92 -18.50
C GLU A 135 17.88 -3.98 -17.32
N VAL A 136 16.67 -4.01 -16.78
CA VAL A 136 16.17 -3.11 -15.73
C VAL A 136 16.95 -3.29 -14.41
N VAL A 137 17.18 -4.54 -13.97
CA VAL A 137 17.95 -4.83 -12.75
C VAL A 137 19.42 -4.44 -12.92
N THR A 138 20.00 -4.64 -14.11
CA THR A 138 21.39 -4.26 -14.41
C THR A 138 21.57 -2.75 -14.35
N ALA A 139 20.69 -1.99 -14.99
CA ALA A 139 20.70 -0.53 -14.94
C ALA A 139 20.56 -0.02 -13.50
N THR A 140 19.60 -0.56 -12.74
CA THR A 140 19.37 -0.19 -11.34
C THR A 140 20.60 -0.43 -10.47
N ARG A 141 21.29 -1.57 -10.66
CA ARG A 141 22.54 -1.88 -9.95
C ARG A 141 23.67 -0.93 -10.35
N ALA A 142 23.80 -0.59 -11.63
CA ALA A 142 24.82 0.33 -12.12
C ALA A 142 24.68 1.74 -11.52
N GLU A 143 23.45 2.16 -11.21
CA GLU A 143 23.15 3.40 -10.51
C GLU A 143 23.39 3.34 -8.98
N GLY A 144 23.75 2.17 -8.44
CA GLY A 144 23.92 1.98 -6.99
C GLY A 144 22.61 1.99 -6.19
N LYS A 145 21.47 1.84 -6.87
CA LYS A 145 20.14 1.82 -6.25
C LYS A 145 19.70 0.40 -5.90
N TYR A 146 18.76 0.28 -4.97
CA TYR A 146 18.07 -0.98 -4.68
C TYR A 146 16.88 -1.16 -5.62
N VAL A 147 16.62 -2.40 -6.02
CA VAL A 147 15.41 -2.77 -6.79
C VAL A 147 14.21 -2.79 -5.83
N PRO A 148 13.21 -1.90 -6.00
CA PRO A 148 12.02 -1.89 -5.15
C PRO A 148 11.25 -3.21 -5.21
N GLY A 149 10.69 -3.63 -4.08
CA GLY A 149 9.93 -4.88 -3.98
C GLY A 149 10.78 -6.16 -3.88
N LEU A 150 12.12 -6.05 -3.90
CA LEU A 150 13.04 -7.18 -3.75
C LEU A 150 13.67 -7.21 -2.35
N GLY A 151 13.64 -8.38 -1.70
CA GLY A 151 14.16 -8.62 -0.36
C GLY A 151 13.13 -8.40 0.75
N HIS A 152 13.30 -9.13 1.86
CA HIS A 152 12.41 -9.02 3.02
C HIS A 152 13.17 -9.28 4.35
N PRO A 153 12.87 -8.52 5.44
CA PRO A 153 13.56 -8.67 6.72
C PRO A 153 13.30 -10.02 7.41
N VAL A 154 12.06 -10.52 7.36
CA VAL A 154 11.66 -11.81 7.96
C VAL A 154 11.68 -12.98 6.97
N HIS A 155 10.87 -12.92 5.91
CA HIS A 155 10.82 -13.94 4.88
C HIS A 155 12.11 -13.97 4.05
N LYS A 156 13.03 -14.91 4.31
CA LYS A 156 14.28 -15.02 3.55
C LYS A 156 14.14 -15.84 2.27
N VAL A 157 13.17 -16.75 2.22
CA VAL A 157 12.96 -17.67 1.09
C VAL A 157 11.85 -17.17 0.17
N GLN A 158 10.67 -16.87 0.72
CA GLN A 158 9.51 -16.40 -0.03
C GLN A 158 8.59 -15.63 0.90
N ASP A 159 8.11 -14.47 0.46
CA ASP A 159 6.97 -13.80 1.10
C ASP A 159 5.69 -14.55 0.72
N PRO A 160 4.91 -15.08 1.68
CA PRO A 160 3.75 -15.92 1.39
C PRO A 160 2.62 -15.18 0.66
N ARG A 161 2.61 -13.84 0.70
CA ARG A 161 1.59 -13.02 0.03
C ARG A 161 1.78 -12.98 -1.47
N THR A 162 3.02 -13.03 -1.94
CA THR A 162 3.38 -12.90 -3.35
C THR A 162 2.69 -13.94 -4.25
N PRO A 163 2.84 -15.27 -4.02
CA PRO A 163 2.17 -16.26 -4.87
C PRO A 163 0.64 -16.20 -4.78
N VAL A 164 0.08 -15.82 -3.63
CA VAL A 164 -1.38 -15.71 -3.45
C VAL A 164 -1.95 -14.56 -4.30
N LEU A 165 -1.34 -13.37 -4.24
CA LEU A 165 -1.81 -12.21 -5.00
C LEU A 165 -1.64 -12.41 -6.51
N ILE A 166 -0.52 -13.01 -6.94
CA ILE A 166 -0.32 -13.38 -8.36
C ILE A 166 -1.37 -14.39 -8.81
N GLY A 167 -1.69 -15.39 -7.97
CA GLY A 167 -2.75 -16.37 -8.25
C GLY A 167 -4.11 -15.72 -8.43
N ILE A 168 -4.51 -14.85 -7.49
CA ILE A 168 -5.78 -14.10 -7.58
C ILE A 168 -5.82 -13.25 -8.85
N ALA A 169 -4.75 -12.51 -9.15
CA ALA A 169 -4.69 -11.71 -10.37
C ALA A 169 -4.76 -12.57 -11.63
N SER A 170 -4.15 -13.75 -11.64
CA SER A 170 -4.21 -14.69 -12.76
C SER A 170 -5.62 -15.25 -12.97
N ASP A 171 -6.27 -15.69 -11.89
CA ASP A 171 -7.64 -16.21 -11.92
C ASP A 171 -8.64 -15.17 -12.47
N GLU A 172 -8.41 -13.90 -12.15
CA GLU A 172 -9.24 -12.77 -12.59
C GLU A 172 -8.84 -12.22 -13.97
N GLY A 173 -7.81 -12.77 -14.62
CA GLY A 173 -7.31 -12.27 -15.91
C GLY A 173 -6.65 -10.89 -15.81
N LEU A 174 -6.17 -10.51 -14.63
CA LEU A 174 -5.56 -9.22 -14.28
C LEU A 174 -4.06 -9.34 -13.95
N ARG A 175 -3.42 -10.47 -14.28
CA ARG A 175 -1.95 -10.61 -14.28
C ARG A 175 -1.36 -9.84 -15.47
N GLY A 176 -1.21 -8.54 -15.30
CA GLY A 176 -0.77 -7.61 -16.33
C GLY A 176 0.74 -7.44 -16.43
N PRO A 177 1.20 -6.48 -17.24
CA PRO A 177 2.61 -6.20 -17.49
C PRO A 177 3.44 -5.93 -16.24
N HIS A 178 2.90 -5.23 -15.22
CA HIS A 178 3.65 -4.89 -14.02
C HIS A 178 3.91 -6.14 -13.17
N LEU A 179 2.90 -7.00 -12.97
CA LEU A 179 3.09 -8.29 -12.30
C LEU A 179 4.03 -9.22 -13.07
N GLN A 180 3.91 -9.27 -14.40
CA GLN A 180 4.80 -10.10 -15.23
C GLN A 180 6.27 -9.65 -15.14
N LEU A 181 6.52 -8.34 -15.20
CA LEU A 181 7.86 -7.79 -14.99
C LEU A 181 8.37 -8.07 -13.57
N PHE A 182 7.52 -7.90 -12.56
CA PHE A 182 7.86 -8.15 -11.16
C PHE A 182 8.28 -9.61 -10.92
N GLU A 183 7.56 -10.57 -11.51
CA GLU A 183 7.92 -11.99 -11.47
C GLU A 183 9.23 -12.27 -12.21
N ALA A 184 9.44 -11.65 -13.37
CA ALA A 184 10.66 -11.81 -14.16
C ALA A 184 11.89 -11.29 -13.42
N ILE A 185 11.78 -10.14 -12.73
CA ILE A 185 12.81 -9.65 -11.80
C ILE A 185 13.11 -10.71 -10.74
N GLY A 186 12.06 -11.34 -10.16
CA GLY A 186 12.20 -12.44 -9.22
C GLY A 186 12.99 -13.63 -9.75
N ARG A 187 12.87 -13.94 -11.06
CA ARG A 187 13.61 -15.03 -11.73
C ARG A 187 15.05 -14.68 -12.03
N VAL A 188 15.34 -13.45 -12.48
CA VAL A 188 16.65 -13.12 -13.07
C VAL A 188 17.60 -12.34 -12.17
N HIS A 189 17.10 -11.67 -11.12
CA HIS A 189 17.91 -10.73 -10.33
C HIS A 189 19.20 -11.35 -9.75
N GLU A 190 19.21 -12.64 -9.41
CA GLU A 190 20.37 -13.31 -8.81
C GLU A 190 21.59 -13.28 -9.75
N GLN A 191 21.37 -13.33 -11.07
CA GLN A 191 22.42 -13.24 -12.08
C GLN A 191 23.15 -11.88 -12.02
N VAL A 192 22.41 -10.84 -11.63
CA VAL A 192 22.92 -9.46 -11.55
C VAL A 192 23.40 -9.14 -10.14
N LEU A 193 22.71 -9.58 -9.09
CA LEU A 193 22.99 -9.19 -7.72
C LEU A 193 23.94 -10.15 -6.99
N GLY A 194 24.19 -11.34 -7.56
CA GLY A 194 25.05 -12.38 -6.97
C GLY A 194 24.47 -13.03 -5.72
N ARG A 195 23.19 -12.80 -5.42
CA ARG A 195 22.46 -13.42 -4.31
C ARG A 195 20.97 -13.47 -4.61
N LYS A 196 20.32 -14.53 -4.16
CA LYS A 196 18.86 -14.67 -4.20
C LYS A 196 18.17 -13.83 -3.12
N LEU A 197 17.17 -13.07 -3.53
CA LEU A 197 16.30 -12.27 -2.67
C LEU A 197 14.84 -12.56 -3.04
N PRO A 198 13.93 -12.70 -2.05
CA PRO A 198 12.53 -12.94 -2.33
C PRO A 198 11.83 -11.66 -2.82
N LEU A 199 10.88 -11.81 -3.73
CA LEU A 199 9.88 -10.77 -4.01
C LEU A 199 9.00 -10.56 -2.77
N ASN A 200 8.86 -9.32 -2.33
CA ASN A 200 8.15 -8.99 -1.09
C ASN A 200 6.69 -8.60 -1.32
N GLY A 201 5.88 -8.73 -0.26
CA GLY A 201 4.45 -8.50 -0.30
C GLY A 201 4.05 -7.05 -0.61
N ALA A 202 4.87 -6.06 -0.23
CA ALA A 202 4.60 -4.67 -0.57
C ALA A 202 4.79 -4.42 -2.08
N GLY A 203 5.80 -5.03 -2.67
CA GLY A 203 6.11 -4.94 -4.10
C GLY A 203 5.05 -5.58 -4.99
N VAL A 204 4.61 -6.81 -4.68
CA VAL A 204 3.51 -7.45 -5.42
C VAL A 204 2.21 -6.65 -5.33
N CYS A 205 1.95 -6.00 -4.19
CA CYS A 205 0.79 -5.10 -4.06
C CYS A 205 0.93 -3.89 -4.98
N GLY A 206 2.13 -3.30 -5.06
CA GLY A 206 2.42 -2.18 -5.97
C GLY A 206 2.21 -2.57 -7.43
N ALA A 207 2.77 -3.71 -7.83
CA ALA A 207 2.60 -4.27 -9.17
C ALA A 207 1.12 -4.54 -9.51
N ALA A 208 0.39 -5.18 -8.60
CA ALA A 208 -1.02 -5.48 -8.80
C ALA A 208 -1.87 -4.20 -8.93
N LEU A 209 -1.65 -3.19 -8.07
CA LEU A 209 -2.38 -1.93 -8.16
C LEU A 209 -2.07 -1.16 -9.45
N ALA A 210 -0.82 -1.21 -9.92
CA ALA A 210 -0.43 -0.63 -11.20
C ALA A 210 -1.11 -1.34 -12.39
N ASP A 211 -1.24 -2.67 -12.34
CA ASP A 211 -1.99 -3.44 -13.35
C ASP A 211 -3.51 -3.15 -13.35
N LEU A 212 -4.07 -2.67 -12.22
CA LEU A 212 -5.44 -2.16 -12.18
C LEU A 212 -5.59 -0.76 -12.80
N GLY A 213 -4.51 -0.14 -13.26
CA GLY A 213 -4.52 1.19 -13.88
C GLY A 213 -4.75 2.33 -12.89
N LEU A 214 -4.41 2.13 -11.62
CA LEU A 214 -4.42 3.21 -10.62
C LEU A 214 -3.20 4.14 -10.82
N PRO A 215 -3.33 5.45 -10.53
CA PRO A 215 -2.20 6.38 -10.63
C PRO A 215 -1.05 5.93 -9.73
N VAL A 216 0.12 5.70 -10.31
CA VAL A 216 1.25 5.05 -9.62
C VAL A 216 1.81 5.89 -8.47
N GLU A 217 1.64 7.22 -8.55
CA GLU A 217 2.04 8.20 -7.53
C GLU A 217 1.09 8.25 -6.33
N LEU A 218 -0.04 7.52 -6.38
CA LEU A 218 -1.03 7.44 -5.30
C LEU A 218 -1.08 6.06 -4.64
N LEU A 219 -0.23 5.12 -5.06
CA LEU A 219 -0.32 3.74 -4.58
C LEU A 219 -0.08 3.59 -3.08
N ARG A 220 0.74 4.46 -2.49
CA ARG A 220 0.93 4.52 -1.03
C ARG A 220 -0.35 4.91 -0.32
N GLY A 221 -1.21 5.70 -0.96
CA GLY A 221 -2.53 6.06 -0.43
C GLY A 221 -3.40 4.84 -0.15
N PHE A 222 -3.36 3.81 -1.00
CA PHE A 222 -4.08 2.55 -0.76
C PHE A 222 -3.45 1.71 0.34
N ALA A 223 -2.12 1.72 0.46
CA ALA A 223 -1.43 1.10 1.60
C ALA A 223 -1.82 1.78 2.93
N LEU A 224 -1.95 3.11 2.95
CA LEU A 224 -2.42 3.88 4.10
C LEU A 224 -3.90 3.62 4.40
N LEU A 225 -4.75 3.51 3.39
CA LEU A 225 -6.15 3.13 3.54
C LEU A 225 -6.29 1.77 4.24
N ALA A 226 -5.56 0.76 3.75
CA ALA A 226 -5.50 -0.55 4.38
C ALA A 226 -4.99 -0.46 5.82
N ARG A 227 -3.92 0.32 6.04
CA ARG A 227 -3.32 0.51 7.36
C ARG A 227 -4.25 1.19 8.35
N ALA A 228 -5.13 2.10 7.90
CA ALA A 228 -6.11 2.74 8.76
C ALA A 228 -7.06 1.70 9.41
N ALA A 229 -7.51 0.71 8.64
CA ALA A 229 -8.31 -0.39 9.16
C ALA A 229 -7.54 -1.23 10.18
N GLY A 230 -6.27 -1.57 9.89
CA GLY A 230 -5.40 -2.30 10.82
C GLY A 230 -5.15 -1.54 12.12
N LEU A 231 -4.82 -0.26 12.04
CA LEU A 231 -4.59 0.60 13.20
C LEU A 231 -5.84 0.76 14.07
N LEU A 232 -7.03 0.84 13.47
CA LEU A 232 -8.28 0.82 14.24
C LEU A 232 -8.40 -0.50 15.03
N GLY A 233 -8.04 -1.62 14.43
CA GLY A 233 -7.93 -2.92 15.10
C GLY A 233 -6.90 -2.93 16.24
N GLN A 234 -5.73 -2.34 16.02
CA GLN A 234 -4.67 -2.19 17.03
C GLN A 234 -5.16 -1.39 18.24
N LEU A 235 -5.87 -0.28 18.02
CA LEU A 235 -6.43 0.56 19.09
C LEU A 235 -7.58 -0.16 19.82
N ALA A 236 -8.43 -0.89 19.09
CA ALA A 236 -9.48 -1.71 19.69
C ALA A 236 -8.91 -2.85 20.55
N GLU A 237 -7.78 -3.43 20.15
CA GLU A 237 -7.04 -4.39 20.99
C GLU A 237 -6.40 -3.70 22.19
N GLU A 238 -5.77 -2.53 22.03
CA GLU A 238 -5.16 -1.77 23.14
C GLU A 238 -6.16 -1.51 24.29
N ARG A 239 -7.44 -1.25 23.98
CA ARG A 239 -8.49 -1.11 25.00
C ARG A 239 -8.79 -2.40 25.79
N ARG A 240 -8.61 -3.56 25.17
CA ARG A 240 -8.95 -4.88 25.73
C ARG A 240 -7.72 -5.57 26.36
N ARG A 241 -6.54 -5.32 25.80
CA ARG A 241 -5.24 -5.89 26.15
C ARG A 241 -4.16 -4.82 25.96
N PRO A 242 -4.07 -3.86 26.90
CA PRO A 242 -3.15 -2.75 26.75
C PRO A 242 -1.70 -3.22 26.86
N ILE A 243 -0.85 -2.66 26.02
CA ILE A 243 0.62 -2.81 26.11
C ILE A 243 1.33 -1.46 26.20
N GLY A 244 0.62 -0.34 25.98
CA GLY A 244 1.21 0.99 25.88
C GLY A 244 1.98 1.38 27.15
N MET A 245 1.42 1.09 28.33
CA MET A 245 2.08 1.41 29.61
C MET A 245 3.34 0.57 29.81
N ASP A 246 3.30 -0.72 29.48
CA ASP A 246 4.45 -1.61 29.56
C ASP A 246 5.55 -1.18 28.57
N ALA A 247 5.18 -0.80 27.35
CA ALA A 247 6.09 -0.27 26.35
C ALA A 247 6.75 1.04 26.83
N TYR A 248 5.97 1.98 27.36
CA TYR A 248 6.49 3.23 27.94
C TYR A 248 7.45 2.96 29.10
N LEU A 249 7.03 2.20 30.12
CA LEU A 249 7.84 1.92 31.30
C LEU A 249 9.09 1.12 30.97
N THR A 250 9.06 0.26 29.94
CA THR A 250 10.24 -0.47 29.47
C THR A 250 11.30 0.48 28.95
N VAL A 251 10.92 1.49 28.16
CA VAL A 251 11.86 2.50 27.66
C VAL A 251 12.34 3.40 28.79
N ASP A 252 11.41 3.95 29.58
CA ASP A 252 11.71 4.90 30.66
C ASP A 252 12.67 4.33 31.71
N ARG A 253 12.42 3.10 32.18
CA ARG A 253 13.24 2.46 33.24
C ARG A 253 14.59 1.96 32.77
N ASN A 254 14.78 1.78 31.46
CA ASN A 254 16.05 1.35 30.88
C ASN A 254 16.80 2.49 30.18
N ALA A 255 16.32 3.73 30.30
CA ALA A 255 17.03 4.90 29.83
C ALA A 255 18.30 5.10 30.66
N VAL A 256 19.46 5.07 29.99
CA VAL A 256 20.74 5.39 30.60
C VAL A 256 21.10 6.81 30.19
N TYR A 257 21.41 7.65 31.17
CA TYR A 257 21.94 8.99 30.89
C TYR A 257 23.31 8.88 30.24
N VAL A 258 23.53 9.62 29.15
CA VAL A 258 24.81 9.74 28.46
C VAL A 258 25.17 11.23 28.46
N ASP A 259 26.42 11.57 28.75
CA ASP A 259 26.87 12.97 28.68
C ASP A 259 26.79 13.43 27.21
N PRO A 260 26.32 14.66 26.92
CA PRO A 260 26.27 15.16 25.55
C PRO A 260 27.62 15.24 24.83
N ASN A 261 28.75 15.07 25.56
CA ASN A 261 30.10 15.12 25.01
C ASN A 261 30.80 13.74 24.89
N ASP A 262 30.12 12.65 25.24
CA ASP A 262 30.64 11.27 25.07
C ASP A 262 30.54 10.75 23.62
#